data_AF-A0A8S4MPL0-F1
#
_entry.id   AF-A0A8S4MPL0-F1
#
_cell.length_a   1.000
_cell.length_b   1.000
_cell.length_c   1.000
_cell.angle_alpha   90.00
_cell.angle_beta   90.00
_cell.angle_gamma   90.00
#
_symmetry.space_group_name_H-M   'P 1'
#
loop_
_entity.id
_entity.type
_entity.pdbx_description
1 polymer ?
#
loop_
_entity_poly.entity_id
_entity_poly.type
_entity_poly.pdbx_seq_one_letter_code
_entity_poly.pdbx_strand_id
1 'polypeptide(L)'
;MTLRVPLPDNNHLTLISVYAPTLDSEDDVKESFYATLNSIIQAVPSRDKLLVLGDFNARVGRDYRLWEGIPGNQGLGSCNSNGLLLPGLCAENELVITNTLFRLPNRHKTTWKHPRSKHWTILDYILTRSRDRSDVLVTRSMPGADDCWTDHRLLISRLRLRLRNLLRHNRPAKRARRFDVARLKIPEVREDYANRLTELLGETPPPAQQPDSVEADWSVFRDNISKAAEDAVGYCRRSHQDWFDQNDASIQELINQKRFCPPRMGKSPHPRLPATLQEGKAGVPAKAPRAAESLVAI
;
A
#
# COMPACT_ATOMS: atom_id res chain seq x y z
N MET A 1 5.02 10.23 10.99
CA MET A 1 5.19 10.31 9.52
C MET A 1 3.94 10.94 8.91
N THR A 2 4.06 11.78 7.89
CA THR A 2 2.91 12.38 7.20
C THR A 2 2.94 12.05 5.71
N LEU A 3 1.81 11.61 5.15
CA LEU A 3 1.64 11.31 3.72
C LEU A 3 0.43 12.07 3.19
N ARG A 4 0.58 12.72 2.03
CA ARG A 4 -0.50 13.50 1.41
C ARG A 4 -0.90 12.86 0.08
N VAL A 5 -2.19 12.55 -0.06
CA VAL A 5 -2.78 11.91 -1.25
C VAL A 5 -3.73 12.90 -1.93
N PRO A 6 -3.57 13.17 -3.23
CA PRO A 6 -4.44 14.12 -3.94
C PRO A 6 -5.85 13.56 -4.18
N LEU A 7 -6.85 14.38 -3.90
CA LEU A 7 -8.27 14.16 -4.17
C LEU A 7 -8.75 15.13 -5.28
N PRO A 8 -9.96 14.95 -5.84
CA PRO A 8 -10.55 15.90 -6.79
C PRO A 8 -10.65 17.33 -6.22
N ASP A 9 -10.89 18.30 -7.11
CA ASP A 9 -11.15 19.70 -6.76
C ASP A 9 -10.01 20.40 -6.00
N ASN A 10 -8.77 19.95 -6.24
CA ASN A 10 -7.55 20.43 -5.55
C ASN A 10 -7.61 20.21 -4.02
N ASN A 11 -8.28 19.15 -3.58
CA ASN A 11 -8.32 18.74 -2.18
C ASN A 11 -7.32 17.60 -1.92
N HIS A 12 -6.96 17.37 -0.66
CA HIS A 12 -6.07 16.26 -0.31
C HIS A 12 -6.61 15.45 0.86
N LEU A 13 -6.17 14.19 0.93
CA LEU A 13 -6.20 13.37 2.14
C LEU A 13 -4.82 13.43 2.77
N THR A 14 -4.74 13.94 3.98
CA THR A 14 -3.52 13.89 4.81
C THR A 14 -3.61 12.72 5.77
N LEU A 15 -2.62 11.84 5.71
CA LEU A 15 -2.43 10.70 6.59
C LEU A 15 -1.31 11.04 7.56
N ILE A 16 -1.57 10.98 8.85
CA ILE A 16 -0.57 11.16 9.91
C ILE A 16 -0.43 9.83 10.63
N SER A 17 0.74 9.21 10.52
CA SER A 17 1.11 8.02 11.30
C SER A 17 1.83 8.42 12.58
N VAL A 18 1.35 7.90 13.71
CA VAL A 18 1.83 8.21 15.06
C VAL A 18 2.19 6.96 15.85
N TYR A 19 3.09 7.12 16.82
CA TYR A 19 3.36 6.16 17.89
C TYR A 19 3.50 6.96 19.18
N ALA A 20 2.50 6.88 20.06
CA ALA A 20 2.45 7.68 21.27
C ALA A 20 3.31 7.08 22.39
N PRO A 21 3.79 7.90 23.34
CA PRO A 21 4.51 7.41 24.52
C PRO A 21 3.70 6.36 25.31
N THR A 22 4.41 5.42 25.93
CA THR A 22 3.80 4.38 26.77
C THR A 22 3.26 4.98 28.06
N LEU A 23 2.50 4.19 28.82
CA LEU A 23 1.95 4.64 30.12
C LEU A 23 3.03 5.03 31.13
N ASP A 24 4.18 4.35 31.08
CA ASP A 24 5.31 4.54 31.99
C ASP A 24 6.21 5.74 31.59
N SER A 25 5.91 6.39 30.46
CA SER A 25 6.63 7.60 30.06
C SER A 25 6.28 8.76 30.99
N GLU A 26 7.24 9.67 31.19
CA GLU A 26 7.05 10.88 31.99
C GLU A 26 5.94 11.77 31.39
N ASP A 27 5.27 12.55 32.24
CA ASP A 27 4.09 13.32 31.81
C ASP A 27 4.46 14.47 30.86
N ASP A 28 5.64 15.07 31.02
CA ASP A 28 6.20 16.07 30.11
C ASP A 28 6.42 15.51 28.68
N VAL A 29 6.86 14.25 28.57
CA VAL A 29 7.01 13.54 27.28
C VAL A 29 5.64 13.33 26.62
N LYS A 30 4.63 12.96 27.41
CA LYS A 30 3.25 12.82 26.91
C LYS A 30 2.69 14.16 26.46
N GLU A 31 2.81 15.21 27.28
CA GLU A 31 2.34 16.55 26.96
C GLU A 31 3.01 17.09 25.70
N SER A 32 4.33 16.98 25.60
CA SER A 32 5.11 17.38 24.42
C SER A 32 4.65 16.65 23.15
N PHE A 33 4.39 15.33 23.25
CA PHE A 33 3.86 14.54 22.14
C PHE A 33 2.48 15.03 21.69
N TYR A 34 1.53 15.20 22.61
CA TYR A 34 0.17 15.63 22.26
C TYR A 34 0.13 17.08 21.75
N ALA A 35 0.95 17.98 22.30
CA ALA A 35 1.09 19.36 21.81
C ALA A 35 1.67 19.41 20.39
N THR A 36 2.69 18.60 20.12
CA THR A 36 3.27 18.46 18.78
C THR A 36 2.24 17.90 17.80
N LEU A 37 1.54 16.84 18.18
CA LEU A 37 0.50 16.23 17.35
C LEU A 37 -0.64 17.21 17.05
N ASN A 38 -1.08 17.98 18.05
CA ASN A 38 -2.08 19.04 17.89
C ASN A 38 -1.64 20.06 16.84
N SER A 39 -0.39 20.54 16.94
CA SER A 39 0.19 21.50 15.99
C SER A 39 0.22 20.96 14.56
N ILE A 40 0.57 19.68 14.39
CA ILE A 40 0.58 19.03 13.07
C ILE A 40 -0.86 18.91 12.51
N ILE A 41 -1.84 18.55 13.34
CA ILE A 41 -3.24 18.45 12.95
C ILE A 41 -3.80 19.81 12.53
N GLN A 42 -3.50 20.87 13.29
CA GLN A 42 -3.93 22.24 13.01
C GLN A 42 -3.27 22.80 11.74
N ALA A 43 -2.04 22.38 11.43
CA ALA A 43 -1.36 22.76 10.18
C ALA A 43 -2.00 22.13 8.93
N VAL A 44 -2.80 21.05 9.07
CA VAL A 44 -3.51 20.46 7.93
C VAL A 44 -4.65 21.38 7.51
N PRO A 45 -4.72 21.81 6.23
CA PRO A 45 -5.76 22.70 5.75
C PRO A 45 -7.16 22.22 6.13
N SER A 46 -7.99 23.15 6.61
CA SER A 46 -9.33 22.81 7.05
C SER A 46 -10.18 22.24 5.94
N ARG A 47 -9.90 22.44 4.65
CA ARG A 47 -10.63 21.81 3.53
C ARG A 47 -10.21 20.37 3.23
N ASP A 48 -8.97 20.02 3.58
CA ASP A 48 -8.41 18.70 3.34
C ASP A 48 -9.03 17.67 4.30
N LYS A 49 -9.16 16.43 3.81
CA LYS A 49 -9.52 15.28 4.65
C LYS A 49 -8.31 14.88 5.48
N LEU A 50 -8.55 14.38 6.68
CA LEU A 50 -7.51 13.98 7.63
C LEU A 50 -7.79 12.59 8.16
N LEU A 51 -6.74 11.77 8.22
CA LEU A 51 -6.69 10.56 9.02
C LEU A 51 -5.45 10.58 9.88
N VAL A 52 -5.64 10.45 11.19
CA VAL A 52 -4.54 10.21 12.14
C VAL A 52 -4.64 8.77 12.56
N LEU A 53 -3.57 8.02 12.42
CA LEU A 53 -3.59 6.58 12.57
C LEU A 53 -2.33 6.14 13.30
N GLY A 54 -2.46 5.26 14.28
CA GLY A 54 -1.28 4.73 14.95
C GLY A 54 -1.59 4.01 16.24
N ASP A 55 -0.53 3.60 16.90
CA ASP A 55 -0.57 3.14 18.29
C ASP A 55 -0.54 4.38 19.20
N PHE A 56 -1.63 4.60 19.93
CA PHE A 56 -1.73 5.70 20.87
C PHE A 56 -1.37 5.29 22.31
N ASN A 57 -1.06 4.01 22.54
CA ASN A 57 -0.89 3.46 23.88
C ASN A 57 -2.07 3.81 24.84
N ALA A 58 -3.24 4.08 24.25
CA ALA A 58 -4.40 4.63 24.92
C ALA A 58 -5.52 3.61 24.99
N ARG A 59 -6.14 3.46 26.16
CA ARG A 59 -7.38 2.72 26.31
C ARG A 59 -8.45 3.74 26.63
N VAL A 60 -9.32 4.05 25.67
CA VAL A 60 -10.38 5.05 25.85
C VAL A 60 -11.54 4.50 26.69
N GLY A 61 -11.74 3.18 26.69
CA GLY A 61 -12.77 2.51 27.47
C GLY A 61 -14.19 2.63 26.89
N ARG A 62 -15.20 2.21 27.66
CA ARG A 62 -16.64 2.32 27.33
C ARG A 62 -17.32 3.56 27.90
N ASP A 63 -16.95 3.96 29.11
CA ASP A 63 -17.64 4.99 29.90
C ASP A 63 -16.99 6.36 29.70
N TYR A 64 -17.12 6.94 28.51
CA TYR A 64 -16.59 8.26 28.22
C TYR A 64 -17.62 9.36 28.45
N ARG A 65 -18.53 9.22 29.42
CA ARG A 65 -19.68 10.13 29.65
C ARG A 65 -19.35 11.64 29.69
N LEU A 66 -18.07 12.00 29.81
CA LEU A 66 -17.52 13.36 29.73
C LEU A 66 -17.32 13.90 28.30
N TRP A 67 -17.41 13.07 27.26
CA TRP A 67 -17.01 13.40 25.87
C TRP A 67 -18.12 13.04 24.87
N GLU A 68 -19.28 13.67 24.98
CA GLU A 68 -20.44 13.39 24.11
C GLU A 68 -20.08 13.57 22.62
N GLY A 69 -20.27 12.53 21.82
CA GLY A 69 -20.05 12.55 20.37
C GLY A 69 -18.62 12.23 19.86
N ILE A 70 -17.61 12.12 20.73
CA ILE A 70 -16.21 11.93 20.30
C ILE A 70 -15.82 10.45 20.18
N PRO A 71 -15.81 9.65 21.26
CA PRO A 71 -15.94 8.21 21.11
C PRO A 71 -17.39 7.88 20.70
N GLY A 72 -17.56 6.77 19.99
CA GLY A 72 -18.84 6.11 19.79
C GLY A 72 -19.11 5.06 20.86
N ASN A 73 -20.33 4.54 20.89
CA ASN A 73 -20.83 3.63 21.93
C ASN A 73 -20.20 2.21 21.90
N GLN A 74 -19.13 1.98 21.12
CA GLN A 74 -18.54 0.66 20.87
C GLN A 74 -17.15 0.46 21.47
N GLY A 75 -16.69 1.38 22.32
CA GLY A 75 -15.44 1.26 23.08
C GLY A 75 -15.32 -0.05 23.89
N LEU A 76 -14.10 -0.38 24.31
CA LEU A 76 -13.80 -1.60 25.07
C LEU A 76 -12.90 -1.32 26.27
N GLY A 77 -13.15 -2.05 27.36
CA GLY A 77 -12.33 -2.00 28.57
C GLY A 77 -12.53 -0.74 29.40
N SER A 78 -11.61 -0.54 30.35
CA SER A 78 -11.52 0.65 31.18
C SER A 78 -10.58 1.68 30.56
N CYS A 79 -10.82 2.95 30.88
CA CYS A 79 -9.94 4.04 30.49
C CYS A 79 -8.57 3.93 31.20
N ASN A 80 -7.48 4.34 30.54
CA ASN A 80 -6.17 4.59 31.20
C ASN A 80 -5.80 6.08 31.08
N SER A 81 -4.67 6.52 31.66
CA SER A 81 -4.25 7.93 31.64
C SER A 81 -4.14 8.50 30.21
N ASN A 82 -3.46 7.79 29.31
CA ASN A 82 -3.41 8.15 27.88
C ASN A 82 -4.80 8.18 27.22
N GLY A 83 -5.72 7.36 27.70
CA GLY A 83 -7.12 7.31 27.29
C GLY A 83 -7.97 8.50 27.69
N LEU A 84 -7.45 9.39 28.56
CA LEU A 84 -8.04 10.70 28.85
C LEU A 84 -7.49 11.79 27.94
N LEU A 85 -6.20 11.72 27.58
CA LEU A 85 -5.53 12.68 26.70
C LEU A 85 -6.04 12.59 25.25
N LEU A 86 -6.23 11.36 24.74
CA LEU A 86 -6.65 11.15 23.35
C LEU A 86 -8.05 11.75 23.05
N PRO A 87 -9.10 11.53 23.87
CA PRO A 87 -10.38 12.22 23.69
C PRO A 87 -10.27 13.74 23.79
N GLY A 88 -9.40 14.27 24.66
CA GLY A 88 -9.15 15.72 24.76
C GLY A 88 -8.61 16.31 23.45
N LEU A 89 -7.59 15.68 22.87
CA LEU A 89 -7.06 16.04 21.55
C LEU A 89 -8.17 15.99 20.48
N CYS A 90 -9.02 14.95 20.53
CA CYS A 90 -10.11 14.79 19.59
C CYS A 90 -11.19 15.89 19.75
N ALA A 91 -11.50 16.28 20.99
CA ALA A 91 -12.45 17.36 21.27
C ALA A 91 -11.94 18.69 20.70
N GLU A 92 -10.68 19.01 20.94
CA GLU A 92 -10.06 20.26 20.50
C GLU A 92 -10.00 20.39 18.97
N ASN A 93 -9.81 19.27 18.27
CA ASN A 93 -9.62 19.25 16.81
C ASN A 93 -10.84 18.75 16.02
N GLU A 94 -11.99 18.59 16.69
CA GLU A 94 -13.22 18.02 16.12
C GLU A 94 -12.98 16.67 15.42
N LEU A 95 -12.23 15.77 16.05
CA LEU A 95 -11.95 14.43 15.54
C LEU A 95 -12.87 13.37 16.16
N VAL A 96 -13.07 12.30 15.41
CA VAL A 96 -13.88 11.14 15.81
C VAL A 96 -13.03 9.88 15.78
N ILE A 97 -13.16 9.04 16.80
CA ILE A 97 -12.46 7.76 16.92
C ILE A 97 -13.21 6.68 16.15
N THR A 98 -12.75 6.37 14.94
CA THR A 98 -13.50 5.50 14.01
C THR A 98 -13.71 4.06 14.52
N ASN A 99 -12.77 3.53 15.32
CA ASN A 99 -12.85 2.21 15.95
C ASN A 99 -14.11 2.04 16.82
N THR A 100 -14.64 3.14 17.33
CA THR A 100 -15.75 3.15 18.30
C THR A 100 -17.11 3.42 17.65
N LEU A 101 -17.16 3.60 16.32
CA LEU A 101 -18.39 3.91 15.58
C LEU A 101 -19.24 2.68 15.24
N PHE A 102 -18.62 1.51 15.08
CA PHE A 102 -19.28 0.34 14.49
C PHE A 102 -19.51 -0.78 15.48
N ARG A 103 -20.73 -1.33 15.51
CA ARG A 103 -21.07 -2.48 16.34
C ARG A 103 -20.47 -3.75 15.75
N LEU A 104 -19.30 -4.14 16.27
CA LEU A 104 -18.54 -5.30 15.84
C LEU A 104 -18.27 -6.29 17.00
N PRO A 105 -18.04 -7.58 16.71
CA PRO A 105 -17.53 -8.52 17.71
C PRO A 105 -16.17 -8.07 18.27
N ASN A 106 -15.89 -8.31 19.56
CA ASN A 106 -14.68 -7.82 20.24
C ASN A 106 -13.39 -8.21 19.52
N ARG A 107 -13.31 -9.41 18.93
CA ARG A 107 -12.13 -9.86 18.17
C ARG A 107 -11.73 -8.91 17.04
N HIS A 108 -12.71 -8.22 16.43
CA HIS A 108 -12.54 -7.26 15.34
C HIS A 108 -12.36 -5.81 15.82
N LYS A 109 -12.28 -5.60 17.13
CA LYS A 109 -12.04 -4.28 17.73
C LYS A 109 -10.69 -4.21 18.42
N THR A 110 -10.29 -5.29 19.08
CA THR A 110 -9.02 -5.38 19.81
C THR A 110 -7.84 -5.46 18.87
N THR A 111 -6.80 -4.71 19.19
CA THR A 111 -5.60 -4.56 18.37
C THR A 111 -4.34 -5.07 19.08
N TRP A 112 -4.24 -5.04 20.41
CA TRP A 112 -3.03 -5.49 21.11
C TRP A 112 -3.30 -6.61 22.11
N LYS A 113 -2.36 -7.55 22.25
CA LYS A 113 -2.42 -8.67 23.21
C LYS A 113 -1.38 -8.52 24.31
N HIS A 114 -1.85 -8.37 25.55
CA HIS A 114 -0.95 -8.25 26.69
C HIS A 114 -0.03 -9.48 26.83
N PRO A 115 1.30 -9.30 26.97
CA PRO A 115 2.27 -10.38 26.90
C PRO A 115 2.09 -11.41 28.03
N ARG A 116 1.78 -10.97 29.25
CA ARG A 116 1.54 -11.84 30.41
C ARG A 116 0.12 -12.41 30.48
N SER A 117 -0.89 -11.54 30.64
CA SER A 117 -2.28 -11.95 30.83
C SER A 117 -2.97 -12.51 29.58
N LYS A 118 -2.37 -12.33 28.39
CA LYS A 118 -2.92 -12.75 27.09
C LYS A 118 -4.29 -12.13 26.76
N HIS A 119 -4.71 -11.10 27.49
CA HIS A 119 -5.92 -10.35 27.22
C HIS A 119 -5.71 -9.38 26.06
N TRP A 120 -6.75 -9.26 25.24
CA TRP A 120 -6.77 -8.37 24.10
C TRP A 120 -7.40 -7.02 24.46
N THR A 121 -6.74 -5.92 24.09
CA THR A 121 -7.22 -4.55 24.29
C THR A 121 -7.14 -3.74 22.99
N ILE A 122 -7.64 -2.50 23.01
CA ILE A 122 -7.49 -1.54 21.91
C ILE A 122 -6.40 -0.55 22.33
N LEU A 123 -5.37 -0.38 21.51
CA LEU A 123 -4.34 0.65 21.66
C LEU A 123 -4.15 1.44 20.35
N ASP A 124 -4.41 0.78 19.22
CA ASP A 124 -4.32 1.36 17.90
C ASP A 124 -5.66 1.98 17.48
N TYR A 125 -5.61 3.21 16.98
CA TYR A 125 -6.79 3.96 16.55
C TYR A 125 -6.60 4.60 15.19
N ILE A 126 -7.71 4.77 14.50
CA ILE A 126 -7.83 5.63 13.32
C ILE A 126 -8.82 6.73 13.66
N LEU A 127 -8.36 7.98 13.58
CA LEU A 127 -9.12 9.20 13.81
C LEU A 127 -9.41 9.87 12.49
N THR A 128 -10.57 10.53 12.38
CA THR A 128 -10.91 11.37 11.23
C THR A 128 -11.66 12.62 11.68
N ARG A 129 -11.78 13.64 10.82
CA ARG A 129 -12.59 14.82 11.14
C ARG A 129 -14.06 14.45 11.29
N SER A 130 -14.74 15.06 12.25
CA SER A 130 -16.16 14.81 12.54
C SER A 130 -17.05 14.95 11.31
N ARG A 131 -16.81 15.98 10.49
CA ARG A 131 -17.54 16.22 9.23
C ARG A 131 -17.34 15.13 8.18
N ASP A 132 -16.22 14.42 8.21
CA ASP A 132 -15.83 13.40 7.23
C ASP A 132 -16.22 11.99 7.71
N ARG A 133 -16.87 11.87 8.89
CA ARG A 133 -17.27 10.59 9.49
C ARG A 133 -18.10 9.70 8.56
N SER A 134 -18.91 10.31 7.69
CA SER A 134 -19.78 9.59 6.75
C SER A 134 -19.02 8.87 5.64
N ASP A 135 -17.74 9.19 5.44
CA ASP A 135 -16.91 8.49 4.48
C ASP A 135 -16.34 7.19 5.05
N VAL A 136 -16.35 7.02 6.37
CA VAL A 136 -15.89 5.80 7.02
C VAL A 136 -16.97 4.74 6.91
N LEU A 137 -16.69 3.66 6.17
CA LEU A 137 -17.62 2.55 5.99
C LEU A 137 -17.51 1.52 7.12
N VAL A 138 -16.28 1.21 7.53
CA VAL A 138 -16.00 0.34 8.68
C VAL A 138 -14.55 0.52 9.11
N THR A 139 -14.30 0.56 10.42
CA THR A 139 -12.97 0.37 11.00
C THR A 139 -12.98 -0.90 11.84
N ARG A 140 -12.07 -1.83 11.55
CA ARG A 140 -11.97 -3.12 12.24
C ARG A 140 -10.54 -3.66 12.25
N SER A 141 -10.18 -4.39 13.31
CA SER A 141 -8.97 -5.20 13.30
C SER A 141 -9.15 -6.47 12.45
N MET A 142 -8.04 -7.05 12.00
CA MET A 142 -7.98 -8.31 11.26
C MET A 142 -7.52 -9.48 12.14
N PRO A 143 -8.44 -10.26 12.72
CA PRO A 143 -8.10 -11.53 13.34
C PRO A 143 -7.69 -12.54 12.26
N GLY A 144 -6.55 -13.20 12.42
CA GLY A 144 -6.02 -14.20 11.46
C GLY A 144 -4.67 -13.82 10.84
N ALA A 145 -4.21 -12.60 11.09
CA ALA A 145 -2.82 -12.18 10.93
C ALA A 145 -2.01 -12.35 12.23
N ASP A 146 -2.54 -13.06 13.23
CA ASP A 146 -1.91 -13.26 14.55
C ASP A 146 -0.56 -14.02 14.45
N ASP A 147 -0.25 -14.64 13.30
CA ASP A 147 1.02 -15.33 13.02
C ASP A 147 2.16 -14.37 12.63
N CYS A 148 1.91 -13.06 12.51
CA CYS A 148 2.88 -12.07 12.05
C CYS A 148 3.98 -11.71 13.09
N TRP A 149 4.24 -12.58 14.07
CA TRP A 149 5.26 -12.39 15.13
C TRP A 149 5.15 -11.06 15.89
N THR A 150 3.97 -10.46 15.90
CA THR A 150 3.65 -9.23 16.63
C THR A 150 2.53 -9.51 17.64
N ASP A 151 2.55 -8.78 18.74
CA ASP A 151 1.46 -8.73 19.71
C ASP A 151 0.34 -7.76 19.30
N HIS A 152 0.51 -7.05 18.17
CA HIS A 152 -0.53 -6.24 17.53
C HIS A 152 -1.25 -6.97 16.38
N ARG A 153 -2.51 -6.59 16.15
CA ARG A 153 -3.33 -6.95 14.99
C ARG A 153 -3.46 -5.76 14.10
N LEU A 154 -3.39 -6.02 12.80
CA LEU A 154 -3.60 -4.99 11.79
C LEU A 154 -4.98 -4.34 11.96
N LEU A 155 -4.99 -3.01 11.99
CA LEU A 155 -6.20 -2.20 12.02
C LEU A 155 -6.49 -1.64 10.62
N ILE A 156 -7.69 -1.90 10.11
CA ILE A 156 -8.12 -1.45 8.78
C ILE A 156 -9.30 -0.51 8.91
N SER A 157 -9.24 0.62 8.20
CA SER A 157 -10.41 1.43 7.89
C SER A 157 -10.73 1.39 6.39
N ARG A 158 -11.99 1.07 6.06
CA ARG A 158 -12.53 1.15 4.70
C ARG A 158 -13.23 2.48 4.54
N LEU A 159 -12.83 3.23 3.51
CA LEU A 159 -13.30 4.60 3.30
C LEU A 159 -13.93 4.73 1.91
N ARG A 160 -14.96 5.57 1.80
CA ARG A 160 -15.57 5.97 0.55
C ARG A 160 -14.96 7.29 0.09
N LEU A 161 -13.83 7.20 -0.62
CA LEU A 161 -13.11 8.36 -1.14
C LEU A 161 -13.04 8.32 -2.66
N ARG A 162 -13.13 9.49 -3.29
CA ARG A 162 -12.76 9.67 -4.69
C ARG A 162 -11.33 10.18 -4.73
N LEU A 163 -10.42 9.39 -5.28
CA LEU A 163 -9.04 9.82 -5.48
C LEU A 163 -8.97 10.65 -6.76
N ARG A 164 -8.07 11.63 -6.79
CA ARG A 164 -7.77 12.30 -8.05
C ARG A 164 -7.15 11.24 -8.94
N ASN A 165 -7.73 11.03 -10.12
CA ASN A 165 -7.00 10.35 -11.17
C ASN A 165 -5.77 11.21 -11.45
N LEU A 166 -4.63 10.80 -10.91
CA LEU A 166 -3.35 11.16 -11.46
C LEU A 166 -3.35 10.53 -12.85
N LEU A 167 -3.93 11.24 -13.82
CA LEU A 167 -3.54 11.07 -15.21
C LEU A 167 -2.03 11.01 -15.13
N ARG A 168 -1.44 9.85 -15.44
CA ARG A 168 0.01 9.74 -15.58
C ARG A 168 0.36 10.85 -16.55
N HIS A 169 0.82 11.98 -16.02
CA HIS A 169 1.16 13.13 -16.82
C HIS A 169 2.28 12.60 -17.70
N ASN A 170 1.98 12.47 -18.99
CA ASN A 170 2.71 11.65 -19.94
C ASN A 170 2.73 10.16 -19.53
N ARG A 171 1.72 9.38 -19.95
CA ARG A 171 2.13 8.19 -20.71
C ARG A 171 2.97 8.78 -21.83
N PRO A 172 4.31 8.62 -21.87
CA PRO A 172 5.01 8.95 -23.10
C PRO A 172 4.23 8.23 -24.20
N ALA A 173 3.87 8.94 -25.27
CA ALA A 173 3.23 8.35 -26.45
C ALA A 173 3.81 6.96 -26.62
N LYS A 174 2.96 5.91 -26.60
CA LYS A 174 3.34 4.48 -26.43
C LYS A 174 4.78 4.32 -26.89
N ARG A 175 5.76 4.29 -25.97
CA ARG A 175 7.18 4.24 -26.37
C ARG A 175 7.27 3.13 -27.41
N ALA A 176 7.70 3.47 -28.63
CA ALA A 176 7.75 2.53 -29.73
C ALA A 176 8.39 1.23 -29.21
N ARG A 177 7.74 0.10 -29.46
CA ARG A 177 8.25 -1.20 -28.99
C ARG A 177 9.66 -1.33 -29.55
N ARG A 178 10.66 -1.52 -28.69
CA ARG A 178 12.05 -1.64 -29.12
C ARG A 178 12.31 -3.10 -29.49
N PHE A 179 12.90 -3.32 -30.66
CA PHE A 179 13.38 -4.65 -31.04
C PHE A 179 14.48 -5.10 -30.07
N ASP A 180 14.50 -6.39 -29.76
CA ASP A 180 15.51 -6.97 -28.88
C ASP A 180 16.80 -7.28 -29.65
N VAL A 181 17.54 -6.23 -29.99
CA VAL A 181 18.79 -6.30 -30.78
C VAL A 181 19.82 -7.24 -30.12
N ALA A 182 19.73 -7.50 -28.81
CA ALA A 182 20.62 -8.46 -28.15
C ALA A 182 20.44 -9.89 -28.69
N ARG A 183 19.25 -10.25 -29.20
CA ARG A 183 19.00 -11.56 -29.82
C ARG A 183 19.77 -11.76 -31.12
N LEU A 184 20.20 -10.69 -31.81
CA LEU A 184 21.07 -10.81 -32.99
C LEU A 184 22.48 -11.32 -32.66
N LYS A 185 22.85 -11.42 -31.37
CA LYS A 185 24.07 -12.13 -30.96
C LYS A 185 23.95 -13.65 -31.11
N ILE A 186 22.72 -14.17 -31.21
CA ILE A 186 22.45 -15.59 -31.46
C ILE A 186 22.58 -15.83 -32.97
N PRO A 187 23.50 -16.72 -33.43
CA PRO A 187 23.75 -16.94 -34.85
C PRO A 187 22.50 -17.30 -35.65
N GLU A 188 21.65 -18.17 -35.11
CA GLU A 188 20.40 -18.64 -35.74
C GLU A 188 19.42 -17.48 -35.97
N VAL A 189 19.21 -16.62 -34.98
CA VAL A 189 18.30 -15.46 -35.07
C VAL A 189 18.82 -14.42 -36.07
N ARG A 190 20.15 -14.27 -36.16
CA ARG A 190 20.78 -13.38 -37.13
C ARG A 190 20.61 -13.89 -38.55
N GLU A 191 20.77 -15.19 -38.77
CA GLU A 191 20.61 -15.82 -40.08
C GLU A 191 19.14 -15.79 -40.53
N ASP A 192 18.22 -16.10 -39.63
CA ASP A 192 16.77 -16.00 -39.87
C ASP A 192 16.36 -14.57 -40.26
N TYR A 193 16.84 -13.56 -39.52
CA TYR A 193 16.59 -12.16 -39.86
C TYR A 193 17.17 -11.76 -41.23
N ALA A 194 18.38 -12.22 -41.56
CA ALA A 194 19.00 -11.94 -42.85
C ALA A 194 18.20 -12.54 -44.01
N ASN A 195 17.79 -13.81 -43.88
CA ASN A 195 16.98 -14.49 -44.89
C ASN A 195 15.64 -13.80 -45.10
N ARG A 196 14.95 -13.44 -44.02
CA ARG A 196 13.65 -12.74 -44.07
C ARG A 196 13.76 -11.36 -44.69
N LEU A 197 14.85 -10.64 -44.40
CA LEU A 197 15.09 -9.33 -44.98
C LEU A 197 15.36 -9.41 -46.48
N THR A 198 16.15 -10.40 -46.92
CA THR A 198 16.43 -10.63 -48.34
C THR A 198 15.16 -11.00 -49.11
N GLU A 199 14.31 -11.85 -48.54
CA GLU A 199 13.00 -12.23 -49.12
C GLU A 199 12.09 -11.00 -49.30
N LEU A 200 11.87 -10.22 -48.23
CA LEU A 200 10.97 -9.07 -48.25
C LEU A 200 11.46 -7.92 -49.14
N LEU A 201 12.78 -7.69 -49.21
CA LEU A 201 13.35 -6.69 -50.11
C LEU A 201 13.36 -7.15 -51.57
N GLY A 202 13.49 -8.46 -51.83
CA GLY A 202 13.43 -9.04 -53.18
C GLY A 202 12.04 -8.94 -53.82
N GLU A 203 10.98 -8.95 -53.01
CA GLU A 203 9.58 -8.79 -53.45
C GLU A 203 9.17 -7.32 -53.65
N THR A 204 10.05 -6.36 -53.31
CA THR A 204 9.70 -4.93 -53.37
C THR A 204 9.76 -4.42 -54.82
N PRO A 205 8.73 -3.72 -55.33
CA PRO A 205 8.75 -3.14 -56.67
C PRO A 205 9.89 -2.12 -56.85
N PRO A 206 10.39 -1.91 -58.09
CA PRO A 206 11.33 -0.84 -58.36
C PRO A 206 10.75 0.53 -57.98
N PRO A 207 11.57 1.46 -57.45
CA PRO A 207 11.10 2.79 -57.06
C PRO A 207 10.47 3.52 -58.24
N ALA A 208 9.34 4.17 -58.02
CA ALA A 208 8.67 4.92 -59.06
C ALA A 208 9.51 6.16 -59.43
N GLN A 209 9.57 6.51 -60.72
CA GLN A 209 10.41 7.64 -61.21
C GLN A 209 9.77 9.02 -60.98
N GLN A 210 8.78 9.14 -60.10
CA GLN A 210 8.03 10.38 -59.87
C GLN A 210 8.55 11.09 -58.60
N PRO A 211 8.67 12.43 -58.60
CA PRO A 211 9.24 13.18 -57.48
C PRO A 211 8.44 13.05 -56.17
N ASP A 212 7.14 12.73 -56.24
CA ASP A 212 6.28 12.54 -55.07
C ASP A 212 6.30 11.08 -54.54
N SER A 213 7.02 10.14 -55.18
CA SER A 213 7.03 8.72 -54.75
C SER A 213 8.12 8.38 -53.73
N VAL A 214 9.11 9.25 -53.52
CA VAL A 214 10.27 8.95 -52.66
C VAL A 214 9.87 8.63 -51.21
N GLU A 215 8.88 9.36 -50.67
CA GLU A 215 8.36 9.09 -49.32
C GLU A 215 7.57 7.78 -49.24
N ALA A 216 6.88 7.41 -50.32
CA ALA A 216 6.16 6.14 -50.41
C ALA A 216 7.14 4.96 -50.49
N ASP A 217 8.17 5.09 -51.34
CA ASP A 217 9.23 4.09 -51.51
C ASP A 217 10.01 3.91 -50.20
N TRP A 218 10.31 5.00 -49.49
CA TRP A 218 10.93 4.96 -48.16
C TRP A 218 10.04 4.30 -47.10
N SER A 219 8.72 4.57 -47.13
CA SER A 219 7.78 3.92 -46.21
C SER A 219 7.78 2.41 -46.41
N VAL A 220 7.69 1.95 -47.67
CA VAL A 220 7.70 0.51 -48.01
C VAL A 220 8.99 -0.15 -47.53
N PHE A 221 10.14 0.48 -47.78
CA PHE A 221 11.44 -0.01 -47.33
C PHE A 221 11.52 -0.13 -45.79
N ARG A 222 11.13 0.92 -45.06
CA ARG A 222 11.12 0.95 -43.60
C ARG A 222 10.19 -0.12 -43.02
N ASP A 223 9.01 -0.30 -43.62
CA ASP A 223 8.00 -1.23 -43.14
C ASP A 223 8.45 -2.68 -43.36
N ASN A 224 9.13 -2.97 -44.47
CA ASN A 224 9.75 -4.27 -44.74
C ASN A 224 10.87 -4.61 -43.74
N ILE A 225 11.75 -3.65 -43.43
CA ILE A 225 12.78 -3.83 -42.37
C ILE A 225 12.11 -4.10 -41.01
N SER A 226 11.09 -3.32 -40.68
CA SER A 226 10.41 -3.42 -39.39
C SER A 226 9.67 -4.76 -39.25
N LYS A 227 9.07 -5.26 -40.34
CA LYS A 227 8.39 -6.56 -40.41
C LYS A 227 9.37 -7.73 -40.27
N ALA A 228 10.49 -7.70 -41.00
CA ALA A 228 11.56 -8.69 -40.85
C ALA A 228 12.06 -8.75 -39.40
N ALA A 229 12.23 -7.58 -38.76
CA ALA A 229 12.70 -7.49 -37.38
C ALA A 229 11.63 -7.95 -36.37
N GLU A 230 10.35 -7.71 -36.63
CA GLU A 230 9.26 -8.20 -35.79
C GLU A 230 9.18 -9.73 -35.80
N ASP A 231 9.31 -10.34 -36.98
CA ASP A 231 9.20 -11.79 -37.15
C ASP A 231 10.40 -12.54 -36.57
N ALA A 232 11.64 -12.10 -36.87
CA ALA A 232 12.85 -12.82 -36.47
C ALA A 232 13.37 -12.39 -35.08
N VAL A 233 13.49 -11.08 -34.83
CA VAL A 233 14.12 -10.53 -33.62
C VAL A 233 13.10 -10.35 -32.49
N GLY A 234 11.89 -9.93 -32.81
CA GLY A 234 10.85 -9.61 -31.83
C GLY A 234 11.23 -8.43 -30.91
N TYR A 235 10.39 -8.18 -29.91
CA TYR A 235 10.49 -6.98 -29.07
C TYR A 235 11.00 -7.26 -27.66
N CYS A 236 11.71 -6.28 -27.08
CA CYS A 236 12.10 -6.29 -25.68
C CYS A 236 10.87 -6.45 -24.78
N ARG A 237 10.87 -7.50 -23.94
CA ARG A 237 9.87 -7.66 -22.89
C ARG A 237 10.28 -6.84 -21.67
N ARG A 238 9.35 -6.03 -21.15
CA ARG A 238 9.55 -5.41 -19.83
C ARG A 238 9.36 -6.48 -18.77
N SER A 239 10.43 -6.87 -18.09
CA SER A 239 10.31 -7.40 -16.73
C SER A 239 10.36 -6.22 -15.76
N HIS A 240 9.25 -5.94 -15.09
CA HIS A 240 9.29 -5.19 -13.84
C HIS A 240 9.59 -6.21 -12.76
N GLN A 241 10.85 -6.56 -12.56
CA GLN A 241 11.22 -7.47 -11.48
C GLN A 241 11.23 -6.65 -10.18
N ASP A 242 10.17 -6.72 -9.39
CA ASP A 242 10.31 -6.36 -7.98
C ASP A 242 10.74 -7.59 -7.15
N TRP A 243 11.15 -7.35 -5.90
CA TRP A 243 11.64 -8.42 -5.02
C TRP A 243 10.53 -9.40 -4.60
N PHE A 244 9.26 -9.01 -4.74
CA PHE A 244 8.10 -9.85 -4.50
C PHE A 244 7.94 -10.84 -5.66
N ASP A 245 8.12 -10.40 -6.90
CA ASP A 245 8.00 -11.24 -8.10
C ASP A 245 9.00 -12.40 -8.14
N GLN A 246 10.22 -12.19 -7.64
CA GLN A 246 11.24 -13.26 -7.57
C GLN A 246 10.83 -14.41 -6.66
N ASN A 247 9.99 -14.12 -5.65
CA ASN A 247 9.55 -15.08 -4.67
C ASN A 247 8.05 -15.42 -4.82
N ASP A 248 7.37 -14.91 -5.86
CA ASP A 248 5.91 -14.99 -5.97
C ASP A 248 5.43 -16.44 -5.94
N ALA A 249 6.07 -17.35 -6.66
CA ALA A 249 5.72 -18.77 -6.60
C ALA A 249 5.79 -19.36 -5.17
N SER A 250 6.88 -19.06 -4.45
CA SER A 250 7.06 -19.49 -3.04
C SER A 250 6.05 -18.82 -2.11
N ILE A 251 5.74 -17.55 -2.34
CA ILE A 251 4.77 -16.78 -1.55
C ILE A 251 3.35 -17.29 -1.79
N GLN A 252 2.95 -17.52 -3.05
CA GLN A 252 1.66 -18.08 -3.42
C GLN A 252 1.48 -19.48 -2.84
N GLU A 253 2.52 -20.31 -2.87
CA GLU A 253 2.49 -21.63 -2.25
C GLU A 253 2.24 -21.53 -0.74
N LEU A 254 2.97 -20.66 -0.02
CA LEU A 254 2.75 -20.42 1.42
C LEU A 254 1.36 -19.86 1.72
N ILE A 255 0.84 -18.94 0.88
CA ILE A 255 -0.52 -18.40 1.00
C ILE A 255 -1.56 -19.51 0.81
N ASN A 256 -1.37 -20.37 -0.19
CA ASN A 256 -2.26 -21.49 -0.47
C ASN A 256 -2.25 -22.49 0.68
N GLN A 257 -1.07 -22.88 1.17
CA GLN A 257 -0.94 -23.74 2.36
C GLN A 257 -1.67 -23.15 3.57
N LYS A 258 -1.56 -21.84 3.81
CA LYS A 258 -2.30 -21.17 4.88
C LYS A 258 -3.82 -21.16 4.65
N ARG A 259 -4.29 -21.00 3.41
CA ARG A 259 -5.72 -21.02 3.06
C ARG A 259 -6.33 -22.43 3.17
N PHE A 260 -5.57 -23.47 2.86
CA PHE A 260 -6.01 -24.87 2.98
C PHE A 260 -5.95 -25.42 4.41
N CYS A 261 -5.24 -24.73 5.31
CA CYS A 261 -5.18 -25.12 6.72
C CYS A 261 -6.45 -24.62 7.46
N PRO A 262 -7.30 -25.51 8.02
CA PRO A 262 -8.47 -25.07 8.77
C PRO A 262 -8.04 -24.23 9.98
N PRO A 263 -8.85 -23.24 10.41
CA PRO A 263 -8.51 -22.41 11.56
C PRO A 263 -8.29 -23.31 12.77
N ARG A 264 -7.03 -23.40 13.22
CA ARG A 264 -6.65 -24.20 14.39
C ARG A 264 -7.38 -23.67 15.61
N MET A 265 -8.48 -24.33 15.96
CA MET A 265 -9.10 -24.23 17.28
C MET A 265 -8.05 -24.68 18.29
N GLY A 266 -7.80 -23.83 19.29
CA GLY A 266 -6.53 -23.78 20.00
C GLY A 266 -6.03 -25.11 20.57
N LYS A 267 -4.72 -25.33 20.42
CA LYS A 267 -3.81 -25.94 21.40
C LYS A 267 -2.36 -25.96 20.84
N SER A 268 -1.43 -25.49 21.68
CA SER A 268 0.04 -25.67 21.66
C SER A 268 0.92 -24.72 20.81
N PRO A 269 2.10 -24.30 21.35
CA PRO A 269 3.03 -23.37 20.70
C PRO A 269 3.84 -24.08 19.61
N HIS A 270 4.14 -23.37 18.51
CA HIS A 270 4.97 -23.90 17.44
C HIS A 270 6.42 -24.17 17.92
N PRO A 271 7.09 -25.24 17.45
CA PRO A 271 8.53 -25.36 17.53
C PRO A 271 9.18 -24.27 16.68
N ARG A 272 10.30 -23.71 17.16
CA ARG A 272 11.09 -22.67 16.47
C ARG A 272 11.36 -23.10 15.01
N LEU A 273 11.17 -22.17 14.07
CA LEU A 273 11.66 -22.35 12.70
C LEU A 273 13.17 -22.64 12.74
N PRO A 274 13.70 -23.53 11.87
CA PRO A 274 15.12 -23.83 11.82
C PRO A 274 15.95 -22.56 11.59
N ALA A 275 17.14 -22.50 12.19
CA ALA A 275 18.06 -21.36 12.18
C ALA A 275 18.53 -20.91 10.77
N THR A 276 18.18 -21.64 9.71
CA THR A 276 18.52 -21.32 8.31
C THR A 276 17.80 -20.08 7.75
N LEU A 277 16.81 -19.54 8.46
CA LEU A 277 16.11 -18.30 8.09
C LEU A 277 16.74 -17.03 8.70
N GLN A 278 17.81 -17.13 9.51
CA GLN A 278 18.46 -15.96 10.11
C GLN A 278 19.49 -15.27 9.19
N GLU A 279 19.98 -15.91 8.13
CA GLU A 279 21.09 -15.36 7.32
C GLU A 279 20.67 -14.59 6.06
N GLY A 280 19.38 -14.50 5.73
CA GLY A 280 18.91 -13.85 4.50
C GLY A 280 18.86 -12.31 4.50
N LYS A 281 19.22 -11.64 5.61
CA LYS A 281 19.10 -10.17 5.75
C LYS A 281 20.42 -9.39 5.62
N ALA A 282 21.57 -10.06 5.51
CA ALA A 282 22.87 -9.40 5.58
C ALA A 282 23.41 -8.86 4.24
N GLY A 283 22.72 -9.07 3.12
CA GLY A 283 23.17 -8.56 1.83
C GLY A 283 22.00 -8.16 0.95
N VAL A 284 22.04 -6.94 0.42
CA VAL A 284 21.30 -6.36 -0.71
C VAL A 284 20.50 -5.09 -0.31
N PRO A 285 20.77 -3.94 -0.96
CA PRO A 285 20.31 -2.62 -0.53
C PRO A 285 18.83 -2.37 -0.80
N ALA A 286 18.18 -1.69 0.15
CA ALA A 286 16.80 -1.26 0.07
C ALA A 286 16.56 -0.25 -1.06
N LYS A 287 15.75 -0.60 -2.06
CA LYS A 287 15.05 0.36 -2.91
C LYS A 287 13.54 0.15 -2.78
N ALA A 288 12.86 1.20 -2.34
CA ALA A 288 11.42 1.23 -2.06
C ALA A 288 10.57 1.14 -3.35
N PRO A 289 9.47 0.37 -3.37
CA PRO A 289 8.45 0.44 -4.41
C PRO A 289 7.25 1.31 -4.00
N ARG A 290 6.49 1.73 -5.02
CA ARG A 290 5.43 2.75 -5.00
C ARG A 290 4.13 2.13 -5.57
N ALA A 291 3.02 2.26 -4.82
CA ALA A 291 1.60 2.26 -5.25
C ALA A 291 1.02 0.93 -5.82
N ALA A 292 -0.27 0.56 -5.73
CA ALA A 292 -1.49 1.14 -5.16
C ALA A 292 -2.57 0.05 -4.96
N GLU A 293 -3.11 -0.05 -3.74
CA GLU A 293 -4.52 -0.26 -3.37
C GLU A 293 -4.61 0.32 -1.94
N SER A 294 -5.48 1.30 -1.69
CA SER A 294 -5.44 2.05 -0.43
C SER A 294 -6.16 1.31 0.71
N LEU A 295 -5.62 0.16 1.11
CA LEU A 295 -5.73 -0.27 2.50
C LEU A 295 -4.81 0.64 3.31
N VAL A 296 -5.39 1.45 4.20
CA VAL A 296 -4.63 2.00 5.31
C VAL A 296 -4.64 0.93 6.39
N ALA A 297 -3.56 0.15 6.43
CA ALA A 297 -3.28 -0.82 7.48
C ALA A 297 -2.12 -0.30 8.32
N ILE A 298 -2.28 -0.34 9.64
CA ILE A 298 -1.18 -0.28 10.60
C ILE A 298 -1.15 -1.62 11.30
#